data_AF-A0A842RWK1-F1
#
_entry.id   AF-A0A842RWK1-F1
#
_cell.length_a   1.000
_cell.length_b   1.000
_cell.length_c   1.000
_cell.angle_alpha   90.00
_cell.angle_beta   90.00
_cell.angle_gamma   90.00
#
_symmetry.space_group_name_H-M   'P 1'
#
loop_
_entity.id
_entity.type
_entity.pdbx_description
1 polymer ?
#
loop_
_entity_poly.entity_id
_entity_poly.type
_entity_poly.pdbx_seq_one_letter_code
_entity_poly.pdbx_strand_id
1 'polypeptide(L)'
;MNNSRKLEVDKIRRKIMDSIRFSEKYWMIYRQNTFGFATILDLKYKKSYVEVLLFPNTDVIEKGVPLIKIYTPIETQVDFEEILIDPDFDEDGLISPSKVIMRINKLINEEINYHTKILGREIELIDEKYENYPIDNIPFFRKIIIYFPDFEVELKINFEDYPFKPKIFFSRFLSKLINQKKFMQEDIFTNWSELSPNHIVDILDLIVDQIIRKFKLIKYYKDFQTIFVKKLRLGKNIRDVSLKIHRGQTIGILYQIEFNQYESHTKIIELFEVIAGRSTKFSGEVKIFGKFIQLLAEEERNKIFILPEVLSSKLINMKIKKAIKYDIKVISEWRSQQEILNEKLRQLDLLTLIDEWVSRGPLWKIFSRIRRILKKREFIESILKLTGLSNKRKKRVGELTPLDYLFFSIGRALLQSPSLIMFSIPEGLLNRLEYEKFNSFINDIKKEFHIPLIIHGPEGIIKNCEKIITITQEKSEYGTKEELINKIPQSGELITIELNYPDEDDLKKMYEMDSFIVLEERKNEKYKIFPKRNPNEIIKDLIGIFGADLYCFKKYTASLEEFVEFLEITS
;
A
#
# COMPACT_ATOMS: atom_id res chain seq x y z
N MET A 1 1.31 56.24 35.61
CA MET A 1 1.69 55.32 34.52
C MET A 1 2.37 54.05 35.03
N ASN A 2 3.41 54.10 35.88
CA ASN A 2 4.08 52.87 36.40
C ASN A 2 3.17 51.81 37.07
N ASN A 3 2.11 52.22 37.78
CA ASN A 3 1.18 51.26 38.41
C ASN A 3 0.29 50.51 37.39
N SER A 4 -0.11 51.14 36.28
CA SER A 4 -0.96 50.51 35.26
C SER A 4 -0.18 49.47 34.46
N ARG A 5 1.06 49.78 34.07
CA ARG A 5 1.98 48.83 33.42
C ARG A 5 2.24 47.60 34.27
N LYS A 6 2.52 47.78 35.57
CA LYS A 6 2.78 46.65 36.49
C LYS A 6 1.58 45.70 36.60
N LEU A 7 0.37 46.25 36.63
CA LEU A 7 -0.88 45.47 36.67
C LEU A 7 -1.11 44.69 35.38
N GLU A 8 -0.87 45.28 34.20
CA GLU A 8 -0.97 44.58 32.91
C GLU A 8 0.02 43.43 32.80
N VAL A 9 1.28 43.66 33.17
CA VAL A 9 2.33 42.62 33.16
C VAL A 9 1.98 41.46 34.10
N ASP A 10 1.43 41.75 35.29
CA ASP A 10 0.98 40.71 36.23
C ASP A 10 -0.25 39.94 35.72
N LYS A 11 -1.16 40.59 34.99
CA LYS A 11 -2.30 39.91 34.33
C LYS A 11 -1.81 38.97 33.23
N ILE A 12 -0.90 39.44 32.36
CA ILE A 12 -0.28 38.62 31.31
C ILE A 12 0.40 37.40 31.94
N ARG A 13 1.17 37.58 33.02
CA ARG A 13 1.82 36.49 33.75
C ARG A 13 0.83 35.43 34.21
N ARG A 14 -0.30 35.81 34.81
CA ARG A 14 -1.33 34.86 35.27
C ARG A 14 -1.97 34.12 34.10
N LYS A 15 -2.33 34.82 33.02
CA LYS A 15 -2.88 34.20 31.81
C LYS A 15 -1.91 33.19 31.18
N ILE A 16 -0.61 33.51 31.12
CA ILE A 16 0.41 32.57 30.65
C ILE A 16 0.45 31.35 31.54
N MET A 17 0.54 31.54 32.86
CA MET A 17 0.54 30.43 33.84
C MET A 17 -0.68 29.52 33.68
N ASP A 18 -1.88 30.09 33.54
CA ASP A 18 -3.11 29.32 33.34
C ASP A 18 -3.10 28.56 32.01
N SER A 19 -2.54 29.15 30.95
CA SER A 19 -2.46 28.54 29.62
C SER A 19 -1.43 27.40 29.56
N ILE A 20 -0.29 27.52 30.24
CA ILE A 20 0.76 26.49 30.23
C ILE A 20 0.58 25.44 31.32
N ARG A 21 -0.26 25.67 32.34
CA ARG A 21 -0.46 24.76 33.48
C ARG A 21 -0.83 23.34 33.05
N PHE A 22 -1.48 23.19 31.90
CA PHE A 22 -1.92 21.91 31.35
C PHE A 22 -1.08 21.45 30.15
N SER A 23 0.06 22.09 29.89
CA SER A 23 0.93 21.75 28.77
C SER A 23 2.34 21.40 29.22
N GLU A 24 2.77 20.17 28.95
CA GLU A 24 4.15 19.72 29.21
C GLU A 24 5.16 20.28 28.20
N LYS A 25 4.69 20.94 27.14
CA LYS A 25 5.52 21.39 26.00
C LYS A 25 5.96 22.85 26.08
N TYR A 26 5.41 23.62 27.02
CA TYR A 26 5.64 25.06 27.14
C TYR A 26 6.11 25.41 28.55
N TRP A 27 7.00 26.39 28.65
CA TRP A 27 7.39 26.99 29.93
C TRP A 27 7.37 28.51 29.84
N MET A 28 7.12 29.16 30.97
CA MET A 28 7.13 30.61 31.06
C MET A 28 8.57 31.14 31.00
N ILE A 29 8.76 32.26 30.31
CA ILE A 29 10.02 32.98 30.23
C ILE A 29 9.80 34.44 30.64
N TYR A 30 10.87 35.11 31.08
CA TYR A 30 10.88 36.54 31.37
C TYR A 30 12.08 37.19 30.68
N ARG A 31 11.81 38.07 29.71
CA ARG A 31 12.82 38.80 28.94
C ARG A 31 12.30 40.18 28.58
N GLN A 32 13.20 41.13 28.36
CA GLN A 32 12.85 42.50 27.94
C GLN A 32 11.80 43.17 28.84
N ASN A 33 11.86 42.87 30.15
CA ASN A 33 10.92 43.34 31.17
C ASN A 33 9.46 42.92 30.96
N THR A 34 9.20 41.84 30.23
CA THR A 34 7.85 41.25 30.09
C THR A 34 7.88 39.72 30.23
N PHE A 35 6.69 39.13 30.43
CA PHE A 35 6.51 37.68 30.45
C PHE A 35 6.16 37.15 29.06
N GLY A 36 6.57 35.91 28.84
CA GLY A 36 6.30 35.17 27.62
C GLY A 36 6.27 33.68 27.92
N PHE A 37 6.23 32.89 26.85
CA PHE A 37 6.42 31.45 26.94
C PHE A 37 7.34 30.97 25.82
N ALA A 38 7.92 29.80 26.00
CA ALA A 38 8.75 29.17 24.99
C ALA A 38 8.41 27.69 24.83
N THR A 39 8.73 27.16 23.66
CA THR A 39 8.62 25.74 23.33
C THR A 39 9.76 25.33 22.39
N ILE A 40 9.99 24.02 22.27
CA ILE A 40 10.94 23.44 21.33
C ILE A 40 10.19 22.51 20.38
N LEU A 41 10.33 22.76 19.08
CA LEU A 41 10.11 21.76 18.05
C LEU A 41 11.38 20.93 17.92
N ASP A 42 11.36 19.71 18.44
CA ASP A 42 12.52 18.82 18.43
C ASP A 42 12.37 17.74 17.34
N LEU A 43 12.63 18.13 16.09
CA LEU A 43 12.79 17.19 14.98
C LEU A 43 14.28 16.93 14.80
N LYS A 44 14.65 15.71 14.40
CA LYS A 44 16.06 15.35 14.25
C LYS A 44 16.81 16.23 13.24
N TYR A 45 16.13 16.63 12.17
CA TYR A 45 16.65 17.54 11.14
C TYR A 45 16.38 19.02 11.42
N LYS A 46 15.60 19.32 12.47
CA LYS A 46 15.16 20.67 12.74
C LYS A 46 14.84 20.83 14.22
N LYS A 47 15.75 21.47 14.95
CA LYS A 47 15.49 21.93 16.32
C LYS A 47 15.14 23.40 16.28
N SER A 48 13.86 23.72 16.45
CA SER A 48 13.40 25.12 16.49
C SER A 48 13.06 25.49 17.91
N TYR A 49 13.77 26.49 18.42
CA TYR A 49 13.46 27.11 19.70
C TYR A 49 12.53 28.29 19.44
N VAL A 50 11.30 28.22 19.94
CA VAL A 50 10.30 29.27 19.72
C VAL A 50 10.11 30.01 21.03
N GLU A 51 10.49 31.28 21.08
CA GLU A 51 10.13 32.18 22.18
C GLU A 51 9.04 33.13 21.72
N VAL A 52 8.03 33.32 22.56
CA VAL A 52 7.00 34.32 22.36
C VAL A 52 7.01 35.28 23.55
N LEU A 53 7.34 36.55 23.30
CA LEU A 53 7.22 37.61 24.29
C LEU A 53 5.91 38.36 24.07
N LEU A 54 5.15 38.55 25.15
CA LEU A 54 3.87 39.26 25.14
C LEU A 54 4.07 40.60 25.84
N PHE A 55 3.99 41.71 25.10
CA PHE A 55 4.18 43.04 25.67
C PHE A 55 2.84 43.64 26.10
N PRO A 56 2.80 44.40 27.21
CA PRO A 56 1.60 45.12 27.60
C PRO A 56 1.26 46.23 26.58
N ASN A 57 -0.02 46.54 26.40
CA ASN A 57 -0.48 47.58 25.46
C ASN A 57 0.20 48.93 25.71
N THR A 58 0.46 49.23 26.98
CA THR A 58 1.23 50.42 27.40
C THR A 58 2.64 50.47 26.79
N ASP A 59 3.39 49.36 26.76
CA ASP A 59 4.72 49.31 26.15
C ASP A 59 4.66 49.43 24.62
N VAL A 60 3.58 48.93 23.99
CA VAL A 60 3.35 49.09 22.54
C VAL A 60 3.13 50.54 22.17
N ILE A 61 2.24 51.22 22.89
CA ILE A 61 1.86 52.62 22.61
C ILE A 61 3.01 53.59 22.92
N GLU A 62 3.67 53.43 24.06
CA GLU A 62 4.67 54.40 24.53
C GLU A 62 6.05 54.22 23.88
N LYS A 63 6.44 52.97 23.58
CA LYS A 63 7.80 52.63 23.14
C LYS A 63 7.85 52.04 21.74
N GLY A 64 6.70 51.91 21.06
CA GLY A 64 6.61 51.28 19.74
C GLY A 64 7.02 49.81 19.74
N VAL A 65 6.91 49.13 20.89
CA VAL A 65 7.31 47.72 21.02
C VAL A 65 6.21 46.85 20.40
N PRO A 66 6.52 45.79 19.64
CA PRO A 66 5.46 44.92 19.10
C PRO A 66 4.72 44.20 20.22
N LEU A 67 3.42 44.01 20.06
CA LEU A 67 2.57 43.37 21.05
C LEU A 67 2.94 41.88 21.28
N ILE A 68 3.28 41.18 20.19
CA ILE A 68 3.82 39.83 20.19
C ILE A 68 5.17 39.86 19.49
N LYS A 69 6.19 39.23 20.08
CA LYS A 69 7.49 39.02 19.42
C LYS A 69 7.87 37.56 19.44
N ILE A 70 8.10 37.00 18.24
CA ILE A 70 8.52 35.61 18.07
C ILE A 70 10.01 35.58 17.74
N TYR A 71 10.78 34.81 18.49
CA TYR A 71 12.16 34.50 18.16
C TYR A 71 12.26 33.05 17.72
N THR A 72 12.75 32.85 16.50
CA THR A 72 13.14 31.55 15.96
C THR A 72 14.63 31.62 15.59
N PRO A 73 15.35 30.48 15.55
CA PRO A 73 16.67 30.42 14.93
C PRO A 73 16.62 30.93 13.49
N ILE A 74 17.69 31.58 13.02
CA ILE A 74 17.77 32.21 11.68
C ILE A 74 17.57 31.17 10.53
N GLU A 75 17.75 29.89 10.81
CA GLU A 75 17.63 28.79 9.83
C GLU A 75 16.20 28.19 9.74
N THR A 76 15.20 28.79 10.39
CA THR A 76 13.84 28.22 10.46
C THR A 76 12.95 28.72 9.32
N GLN A 77 12.50 27.81 8.43
CA GLN A 77 11.55 28.12 7.33
C GLN A 77 10.07 28.14 7.74
N VAL A 78 9.73 27.88 9.01
CA VAL A 78 8.33 28.02 9.43
C VAL A 78 8.01 29.51 9.46
N ASP A 79 7.16 29.93 8.53
CA ASP A 79 6.69 31.30 8.47
C ASP A 79 5.69 31.53 9.62
N PHE A 80 6.18 32.17 10.69
CA PHE A 80 5.37 32.56 11.84
C PHE A 80 4.77 33.97 11.65
N GLU A 81 4.87 34.58 10.46
CA GLU A 81 4.27 35.90 10.19
C GLU A 81 2.74 35.87 10.41
N GLU A 82 2.07 34.73 10.18
CA GLU A 82 0.63 34.55 10.46
C GLU A 82 0.28 34.79 11.95
N ILE A 83 1.21 34.55 12.88
CA ILE A 83 1.01 34.84 14.31
C ILE A 83 1.27 36.32 14.62
N LEU A 84 2.12 36.98 13.85
CA LEU A 84 2.50 38.39 14.05
C LEU A 84 1.47 39.38 13.49
N ILE A 85 0.69 38.98 12.47
CA ILE A 85 -0.20 39.89 11.74
C ILE A 85 -1.55 40.12 12.45
N ASP A 86 -2.04 39.19 13.27
CA ASP A 86 -3.31 39.36 14.00
C ASP A 86 -3.25 38.77 15.43
N PRO A 87 -2.85 39.57 16.43
CA PRO A 87 -2.79 39.13 17.83
C PRO A 87 -4.18 38.76 18.34
N ASP A 88 -4.35 37.52 18.81
CA ASP A 88 -5.60 37.10 19.42
C ASP A 88 -5.80 37.78 20.78
N PHE A 89 -6.82 38.64 20.89
CA PHE A 89 -7.20 39.28 22.17
C PHE A 89 -8.31 38.49 22.90
N ASP A 90 -8.33 38.61 24.22
CA ASP A 90 -9.46 38.25 25.07
C ASP A 90 -10.38 39.48 25.28
N GLU A 91 -11.54 39.26 25.92
CA GLU A 91 -12.53 40.31 26.22
C GLU A 91 -11.97 41.47 27.05
N ASP A 92 -10.87 41.26 27.79
CA ASP A 92 -10.20 42.28 28.59
C ASP A 92 -9.21 43.16 27.79
N GLY A 93 -9.15 42.98 26.46
CA GLY A 93 -8.30 43.76 25.55
C GLY A 93 -6.81 43.42 25.65
N LEU A 94 -6.45 42.34 26.35
CA LEU A 94 -5.08 41.80 26.40
C LEU A 94 -4.98 40.56 25.50
N ILE A 95 -3.78 40.27 25.03
CA ILE A 95 -3.49 39.06 24.24
C ILE A 95 -3.89 37.81 25.04
N SER A 96 -4.39 36.81 24.32
CA SER A 96 -4.77 35.49 24.79
C SER A 96 -3.62 34.49 24.58
N PRO A 97 -2.84 34.13 25.63
CA PRO A 97 -1.72 33.21 25.46
C PRO A 97 -2.16 31.82 25.00
N SER A 98 -3.37 31.39 25.39
CA SER A 98 -3.95 30.11 24.99
C SER A 98 -4.20 30.01 23.49
N LYS A 99 -4.76 31.07 22.88
CA LYS A 99 -4.98 31.12 21.43
C LYS A 99 -3.66 31.16 20.66
N VAL A 100 -2.65 31.90 21.14
CA VAL A 100 -1.30 31.91 20.53
C VAL A 100 -0.64 30.53 20.60
N ILE A 101 -0.71 29.84 21.76
CA ILE A 101 -0.22 28.47 21.92
C ILE A 101 -0.94 27.52 20.95
N MET A 102 -2.25 27.66 20.78
CA MET A 102 -3.03 26.84 19.85
C MET A 102 -2.57 27.03 18.40
N ARG A 103 -2.31 28.28 17.96
CA ARG A 103 -1.75 28.56 16.63
C ARG A 103 -0.35 27.96 16.43
N ILE A 104 0.54 28.09 17.41
CA ILE A 104 1.88 27.49 17.35
C ILE A 104 1.81 25.97 17.25
N ASN A 105 0.94 25.34 18.06
CA ASN A 105 0.73 23.90 17.98
C ASN A 105 0.17 23.48 16.61
N LYS A 106 -0.71 24.28 16.01
CA LYS A 106 -1.22 24.05 14.65
C LYS A 106 -0.08 24.05 13.62
N LEU A 107 0.77 25.07 13.63
CA LEU A 107 1.94 25.14 12.72
C LEU A 107 2.92 23.98 12.94
N ILE A 108 3.20 23.61 14.19
CA ILE A 108 4.04 22.44 14.52
C ILE A 108 3.43 21.16 13.95
N ASN A 109 2.11 20.98 14.11
CA ASN A 109 1.41 19.82 13.59
C ASN A 109 1.41 19.80 12.04
N GLU A 110 1.26 20.96 11.40
CA GLU A 110 1.34 21.09 9.94
C GLU A 110 2.72 20.70 9.42
N GLU A 111 3.80 21.14 10.08
CA GLU A 111 5.18 20.74 9.78
C GLU A 111 5.37 19.21 9.93
N ILE A 112 4.94 18.62 11.04
CA ILE A 112 5.03 17.17 11.27
C ILE A 112 4.24 16.39 10.20
N ASN A 113 3.05 16.86 9.86
CA ASN A 113 2.20 16.25 8.84
C ASN A 113 2.84 16.35 7.45
N TYR A 114 3.44 17.50 7.12
CA TYR A 114 4.17 17.70 5.87
C TYR A 114 5.33 16.70 5.73
N HIS A 115 6.17 16.56 6.76
CA HIS A 115 7.27 15.59 6.74
C HIS A 115 6.80 14.13 6.72
N THR A 116 5.73 13.82 7.43
CA THR A 116 5.13 12.48 7.39
C THR A 116 4.61 12.15 5.99
N LYS A 117 4.05 13.13 5.26
CA LYS A 117 3.64 12.96 3.85
C LYS A 117 4.84 12.69 2.94
N ILE A 118 5.96 13.37 3.12
CA ILE A 118 7.19 13.11 2.35
C ILE A 118 7.67 11.67 2.59
N LEU A 119 7.76 11.25 3.85
CA LEU A 119 8.14 9.88 4.20
C LEU A 119 7.17 8.84 3.63
N GLY A 120 5.86 9.13 3.67
CA GLY A 120 4.83 8.31 3.03
C GLY A 120 5.06 8.18 1.53
N ARG A 121 5.42 9.29 0.86
CA ARG A 121 5.74 9.28 -0.58
C ARG A 121 6.96 8.42 -0.91
N GLU A 122 7.99 8.42 -0.08
CA GLU A 122 9.15 7.52 -0.26
C GLU A 122 8.73 6.04 -0.15
N ILE A 123 7.86 5.70 0.80
CA ILE A 123 7.31 4.35 0.91
C ILE A 123 6.54 3.97 -0.36
N GLU A 124 5.67 4.84 -0.85
CA GLU A 124 4.90 4.61 -2.09
C GLU A 124 5.83 4.30 -3.28
N LEU A 125 6.90 5.10 -3.47
CA LEU A 125 7.86 4.90 -4.56
C LEU A 125 8.60 3.55 -4.45
N ILE A 126 8.89 3.09 -3.23
CA ILE A 126 9.49 1.76 -3.00
C ILE A 126 8.45 0.67 -3.28
N ASP A 127 7.24 0.79 -2.74
CA ASP A 127 6.12 -0.17 -2.90
C ASP A 127 5.63 -0.28 -4.36
N GLU A 128 5.91 0.72 -5.21
CA GLU A 128 5.61 0.67 -6.64
C GLU A 128 6.58 -0.20 -7.45
N LYS A 129 7.79 -0.43 -6.94
CA LYS A 129 8.88 -1.08 -7.70
C LYS A 129 9.45 -2.34 -7.05
N TYR A 130 9.44 -2.42 -5.72
CA TYR A 130 10.22 -3.38 -4.96
C TYR A 130 9.38 -4.07 -3.89
N GLU A 131 9.61 -5.37 -3.72
CA GLU A 131 9.07 -6.06 -2.56
C GLU A 131 9.80 -5.63 -1.29
N ASN A 132 9.03 -5.19 -0.29
CA ASN A 132 9.61 -4.66 0.93
C ASN A 132 8.66 -4.73 2.13
N TYR A 133 9.23 -4.71 3.34
CA TYR A 133 8.51 -4.91 4.59
C TYR A 133 9.05 -4.02 5.71
N PRO A 134 8.20 -3.49 6.60
CA PRO A 134 8.66 -2.77 7.78
C PRO A 134 9.38 -3.72 8.75
N ILE A 135 10.42 -3.21 9.40
CA ILE A 135 11.21 -3.90 10.42
C ILE A 135 10.78 -3.37 11.78
N ASP A 136 10.53 -4.26 12.73
CA ASP A 136 10.14 -3.91 14.11
C ASP A 136 8.91 -2.98 14.18
N ASN A 137 7.98 -3.12 13.21
CA ASN A 137 6.79 -2.26 13.03
C ASN A 137 7.12 -0.78 12.80
N ILE A 138 8.33 -0.46 12.36
CA ILE A 138 8.73 0.91 11.99
C ILE A 138 8.51 1.09 10.49
N PRO A 139 7.58 1.96 10.04
CA PRO A 139 7.24 2.11 8.62
C PRO A 139 8.41 2.55 7.73
N PHE A 140 9.34 3.34 8.28
CA PHE A 140 10.47 3.93 7.55
C PHE A 140 11.78 3.14 7.71
N PHE A 141 11.72 1.99 8.40
CA PHE A 141 12.82 1.02 8.43
C PHE A 141 12.41 -0.22 7.65
N ARG A 142 12.91 -0.37 6.44
CA ARG A 142 12.43 -1.35 5.47
C ARG A 142 13.46 -2.43 5.18
N LYS A 143 13.02 -3.69 5.16
CA LYS A 143 13.73 -4.80 4.50
C LYS A 143 13.26 -4.82 3.05
N ILE A 144 14.19 -4.71 2.09
CA ILE A 144 13.90 -4.68 0.66
C ILE A 144 14.50 -5.93 0.02
N ILE A 145 13.71 -6.59 -0.82
CA ILE A 145 14.10 -7.76 -1.60
C ILE A 145 14.08 -7.39 -3.08
N ILE A 146 15.20 -7.65 -3.76
CA ILE A 146 15.40 -7.33 -5.17
C ILE A 146 15.62 -8.64 -5.92
N TYR A 147 14.70 -8.97 -6.83
CA TYR A 147 14.69 -10.26 -7.51
C TYR A 147 15.38 -10.24 -8.86
N PHE A 148 16.33 -11.13 -9.06
CA PHE A 148 16.91 -11.45 -10.35
C PHE A 148 16.40 -12.81 -10.87
N PRO A 149 16.47 -13.12 -12.19
CA PRO A 149 15.96 -14.38 -12.75
C PRO A 149 16.38 -15.63 -11.99
N ASP A 150 17.59 -15.62 -11.42
CA ASP A 150 18.22 -16.79 -10.83
C ASP A 150 18.53 -16.63 -9.32
N PHE A 151 18.41 -15.43 -8.77
CA PHE A 151 18.76 -15.13 -7.38
C PHE A 151 18.08 -13.85 -6.89
N GLU A 152 17.99 -13.65 -5.59
CA GLU A 152 17.56 -12.38 -5.00
C GLU A 152 18.67 -11.79 -4.13
N VAL A 153 18.67 -10.46 -3.97
CA VAL A 153 19.47 -9.77 -2.96
C VAL A 153 18.53 -9.10 -1.97
N GLU A 154 18.98 -9.05 -0.73
CA GLU A 154 18.28 -8.33 0.33
C GLU A 154 19.14 -7.22 0.88
N LEU A 155 18.50 -6.12 1.27
CA LEU A 155 19.08 -5.06 2.08
C LEU A 155 18.07 -4.55 3.11
N LYS A 156 18.57 -3.82 4.10
CA LYS A 156 17.73 -3.02 5.00
C LYS A 156 18.07 -1.55 4.81
N ILE A 157 17.07 -0.69 4.82
CA ILE A 157 17.25 0.75 4.76
C ILE A 157 16.40 1.44 5.82
N ASN A 158 17.03 2.23 6.68
CA ASN A 158 16.37 3.10 7.63
C ASN A 158 16.45 4.54 7.13
N PHE A 159 15.28 5.11 6.87
CA PHE A 159 15.11 6.50 6.43
C PHE A 159 14.12 7.25 7.32
N GLU A 160 13.96 6.86 8.60
CA GLU A 160 13.18 7.62 9.60
C GLU A 160 13.64 9.08 9.71
N ASP A 161 14.93 9.30 9.45
CA ASP A 161 15.60 10.59 9.55
C ASP A 161 15.54 11.39 8.23
N TYR A 162 14.83 10.91 7.20
CA TYR A 162 14.72 11.62 5.92
C TYR A 162 14.22 13.07 6.15
N PRO A 163 14.85 14.09 5.56
CA PRO A 163 15.69 14.07 4.35
C PRO A 163 17.18 13.78 4.58
N PHE A 164 17.63 13.44 5.79
CA PHE A 164 19.02 13.04 5.98
C PHE A 164 19.37 11.74 5.26
N LYS A 165 20.67 11.56 5.06
CA LYS A 165 21.24 10.36 4.43
C LYS A 165 20.74 9.09 5.15
N PRO A 166 20.11 8.16 4.42
CA PRO A 166 19.57 6.95 5.02
C PRO A 166 20.67 5.99 5.46
N LYS A 167 20.38 5.18 6.47
CA LYS A 167 21.27 4.11 6.92
C LYS A 167 20.95 2.84 6.15
N ILE A 168 21.94 2.34 5.41
CA ILE A 168 21.80 1.15 4.56
C ILE A 168 22.60 0.01 5.15
N PHE A 169 22.01 -1.18 5.17
CA PHE A 169 22.64 -2.39 5.67
C PHE A 169 22.52 -3.49 4.62
N PHE A 170 23.64 -3.86 4.02
CA PHE A 170 23.65 -4.94 3.04
C PHE A 170 23.53 -6.29 3.75
N SER A 171 22.74 -7.19 3.17
CA SER A 171 22.83 -8.60 3.55
C SER A 171 24.26 -9.11 3.35
N ARG A 172 24.60 -10.21 4.03
CA ARG A 172 25.88 -10.90 3.82
C ARG A 172 26.10 -11.23 2.34
N PHE A 173 25.02 -11.54 1.63
CA PHE A 173 25.08 -11.86 0.21
C PHE A 173 25.36 -10.61 -0.64
N LEU A 174 24.58 -9.54 -0.48
CA LEU A 174 24.80 -8.30 -1.23
C LEU A 174 26.20 -7.72 -0.96
N SER A 175 26.71 -7.84 0.26
CA SER A 175 28.07 -7.43 0.63
C SER A 175 29.18 -8.18 -0.14
N LYS A 176 28.92 -9.40 -0.67
CA LYS A 176 29.87 -10.10 -1.55
C LYS A 176 29.88 -9.49 -2.96
N LEU A 177 28.76 -8.90 -3.39
CA LEU A 177 28.61 -8.30 -4.72
C LEU A 177 29.08 -6.85 -4.74
N ILE A 178 28.68 -6.08 -3.74
CA ILE A 178 28.95 -4.65 -3.65
C ILE A 178 29.62 -4.39 -2.31
N ASN A 179 30.80 -3.76 -2.35
CA ASN A 179 31.46 -3.31 -1.14
C ASN A 179 30.71 -2.10 -0.59
N GLN A 180 30.08 -2.25 0.57
CA GLN A 180 29.26 -1.20 1.17
C GLN A 180 30.04 0.11 1.39
N LYS A 181 31.32 0.05 1.81
CA LYS A 181 32.12 1.28 2.00
C LYS A 181 32.33 2.02 0.68
N LYS A 182 32.62 1.30 -0.40
CA LYS A 182 32.76 1.87 -1.75
C LYS A 182 31.43 2.41 -2.27
N PHE A 183 30.34 1.68 -2.05
CA PHE A 183 29.00 2.12 -2.44
C PHE A 183 28.59 3.44 -1.77
N MET A 184 28.95 3.64 -0.50
CA MET A 184 28.67 4.89 0.22
C MET A 184 29.49 6.10 -0.28
N GLN A 185 30.41 5.89 -1.23
CA GLN A 185 31.21 6.93 -1.91
C GLN A 185 30.66 7.29 -3.30
N GLU A 186 29.58 6.66 -3.76
CA GLU A 186 28.93 7.01 -5.03
C GLU A 186 28.33 8.42 -4.98
N ASP A 187 28.19 9.06 -6.14
CA ASP A 187 27.77 10.47 -6.28
C ASP A 187 26.45 10.78 -5.57
N ILE A 188 25.51 9.83 -5.59
CA ILE A 188 24.21 9.94 -4.92
C ILE A 188 24.35 10.22 -3.42
N PHE A 189 25.45 9.79 -2.80
CA PHE A 189 25.72 9.90 -1.37
C PHE A 189 26.73 10.96 -1.00
N THR A 190 27.66 11.30 -1.90
CA THR A 190 28.66 12.35 -1.67
C THR A 190 28.06 13.73 -1.92
N ASN A 191 27.10 13.84 -2.85
CA ASN A 191 26.37 15.07 -3.15
C ASN A 191 24.98 15.10 -2.50
N TRP A 192 24.79 14.42 -1.36
CA TRP A 192 23.49 14.37 -0.68
C TRP A 192 23.11 15.76 -0.15
N SER A 193 21.95 16.28 -0.55
CA SER A 193 21.42 17.57 -0.10
C SER A 193 20.18 17.35 0.77
N GLU A 194 20.10 18.03 1.92
CA GLU A 194 18.91 17.97 2.79
C GLU A 194 17.75 18.82 2.24
N LEU A 195 18.07 19.82 1.41
CA LEU A 195 17.09 20.68 0.76
C LEU A 195 16.51 20.04 -0.51
N SER A 196 17.24 19.11 -1.11
CA SER A 196 16.84 18.36 -2.31
C SER A 196 17.42 16.95 -2.26
N PRO A 197 16.97 16.11 -1.30
CA PRO A 197 17.45 14.74 -1.15
C PRO A 197 17.08 13.90 -2.36
N ASN A 198 17.94 12.94 -2.71
CA ASN A 198 17.58 11.92 -3.69
C ASN A 198 16.47 11.02 -3.12
N HIS A 199 15.66 10.42 -4.01
CA HIS A 199 14.66 9.46 -3.56
C HIS A 199 15.35 8.16 -3.13
N ILE A 200 14.74 7.48 -2.16
CA ILE A 200 15.23 6.18 -1.69
C ILE A 200 15.25 5.16 -2.84
N VAL A 201 14.28 5.26 -3.75
CA VAL A 201 14.20 4.38 -4.92
C VAL A 201 15.41 4.52 -5.86
N ASP A 202 16.02 5.70 -5.94
CA ASP A 202 17.20 5.94 -6.79
C ASP A 202 18.43 5.20 -6.26
N ILE A 203 18.55 5.08 -4.94
CA ILE A 203 19.59 4.26 -4.28
C ILE A 203 19.42 2.79 -4.66
N LEU A 204 18.18 2.29 -4.69
CA LEU A 204 17.88 0.90 -5.06
C LEU A 204 18.17 0.64 -6.53
N ASP A 205 17.79 1.57 -7.40
CA ASP A 205 18.06 1.50 -8.83
C ASP A 205 19.59 1.49 -9.09
N LEU A 206 20.38 2.25 -8.33
CA LEU A 206 21.85 2.20 -8.39
C LEU A 206 22.42 0.83 -7.97
N ILE A 207 21.88 0.20 -6.92
CA ILE A 207 22.28 -1.17 -6.51
C ILE A 207 22.00 -2.16 -7.63
N VAL A 208 20.81 -2.08 -8.24
CA VAL A 208 20.42 -2.93 -9.36
C VAL A 208 21.39 -2.76 -10.52
N ASP A 209 21.71 -1.53 -10.91
CA ASP A 209 22.63 -1.24 -12.00
C ASP A 209 24.04 -1.81 -11.75
N GLN A 210 24.56 -1.68 -10.53
CA GLN A 210 25.86 -2.24 -10.19
C GLN A 210 25.87 -3.78 -10.30
N ILE A 211 24.80 -4.44 -9.88
CA ILE A 211 24.67 -5.90 -9.99
C ILE A 211 24.58 -6.31 -11.47
N ILE A 212 23.74 -5.63 -12.26
CA ILE A 212 23.58 -5.92 -13.69
C ILE A 212 24.92 -5.80 -14.43
N ARG A 213 25.68 -4.72 -14.18
CA ARG A 213 27.00 -4.50 -14.76
C ARG A 213 27.98 -5.60 -14.35
N LYS A 214 28.01 -5.96 -13.07
CA LYS A 214 28.94 -6.97 -12.53
C LYS A 214 28.69 -8.37 -13.09
N PHE A 215 27.42 -8.75 -13.25
CA PHE A 215 27.05 -10.05 -13.81
C PHE A 215 26.94 -10.07 -15.34
N LYS A 216 27.22 -8.94 -16.02
CA LYS A 216 27.03 -8.78 -17.47
C LYS A 216 25.68 -9.34 -17.93
N LEU A 217 24.61 -8.98 -17.20
CA LEU A 217 23.26 -9.44 -17.52
C LEU A 217 22.74 -8.66 -18.74
N ILE A 218 23.32 -8.92 -19.92
CA ILE A 218 23.12 -8.19 -21.19
C ILE A 218 21.65 -8.24 -21.68
N LYS A 219 20.82 -9.11 -21.11
CA LYS A 219 19.39 -9.27 -21.42
C LYS A 219 18.45 -8.76 -20.31
N TYR A 220 18.89 -7.79 -19.52
CA TYR A 220 18.04 -7.25 -18.47
C TYR A 220 17.08 -6.20 -19.00
N TYR A 221 15.81 -6.58 -19.06
CA TYR A 221 14.74 -5.67 -19.40
C TYR A 221 14.47 -4.75 -18.20
N LYS A 222 14.18 -3.48 -18.50
CA LYS A 222 13.54 -2.58 -17.54
C LYS A 222 12.30 -3.28 -16.95
N ASP A 223 12.01 -3.07 -15.67
CA ASP A 223 10.82 -3.60 -15.00
C ASP A 223 10.82 -5.13 -14.71
N PHE A 224 12.00 -5.75 -14.61
CA PHE A 224 12.16 -7.19 -14.34
C PHE A 224 11.56 -7.70 -13.01
N GLN A 225 11.26 -6.81 -12.06
CA GLN A 225 10.61 -7.17 -10.81
C GLN A 225 9.09 -7.22 -10.88
N THR A 226 8.55 -6.70 -11.98
CA THR A 226 7.12 -6.45 -12.11
C THR A 226 6.52 -7.21 -13.29
N ILE A 227 5.25 -7.56 -13.13
CA ILE A 227 4.35 -7.93 -14.19
C ILE A 227 3.57 -6.67 -14.53
N PHE A 228 3.49 -6.38 -15.81
CA PHE A 228 2.93 -5.14 -16.34
C PHE A 228 1.96 -5.47 -17.46
N VAL A 229 0.76 -4.92 -17.36
CA VAL A 229 -0.27 -4.98 -18.40
C VAL A 229 -0.65 -3.53 -18.71
N LYS A 230 -0.72 -3.18 -20.00
CA LYS A 230 -1.04 -1.82 -20.43
C LYS A 230 -2.08 -1.84 -21.54
N LYS A 231 -3.18 -1.12 -21.29
CA LYS A 231 -4.28 -0.92 -22.24
C LYS A 231 -4.71 -2.22 -22.90
N LEU A 232 -4.83 -3.28 -22.10
CA LEU A 232 -5.21 -4.59 -22.59
C LEU A 232 -6.69 -4.60 -22.96
N ARG A 233 -6.98 -5.03 -24.19
CA ARG A 233 -8.35 -5.19 -24.68
C ARG A 233 -8.59 -6.62 -25.14
N LEU A 234 -9.68 -7.21 -24.65
CA LEU A 234 -10.13 -8.55 -24.97
C LEU A 234 -11.60 -8.51 -25.38
N GLY A 235 -11.84 -8.61 -26.69
CA GLY A 235 -13.18 -8.53 -27.27
C GLY A 235 -13.86 -7.19 -27.01
N LYS A 236 -15.18 -7.22 -26.80
CA LYS A 236 -15.99 -6.01 -26.51
C LYS A 236 -16.11 -5.71 -25.01
N ASN A 237 -15.92 -6.72 -24.15
CA ASN A 237 -16.32 -6.68 -22.73
C ASN A 237 -15.19 -6.25 -21.78
N ILE A 238 -13.93 -6.51 -22.13
CA ILE A 238 -12.78 -6.11 -21.32
C ILE A 238 -11.97 -5.10 -22.12
N ARG A 239 -11.98 -3.85 -21.67
CA ARG A 239 -11.31 -2.73 -22.34
C ARG A 239 -10.35 -2.02 -21.40
N ASP A 240 -9.21 -1.64 -21.98
CA ASP A 240 -8.21 -0.75 -21.40
C ASP A 240 -7.62 -1.17 -20.03
N VAL A 241 -7.67 -2.47 -19.73
CA VAL A 241 -7.12 -3.03 -18.48
C VAL A 241 -5.62 -2.73 -18.40
N SER A 242 -5.23 -2.03 -17.35
CA SER A 242 -3.85 -1.68 -17.07
C SER A 242 -3.53 -2.01 -15.62
N LEU A 243 -2.44 -2.72 -15.40
CA LEU A 243 -2.00 -3.11 -14.06
C LEU A 243 -0.49 -3.23 -13.96
N LYS A 244 0.02 -3.09 -12.74
CA LYS A 244 1.40 -3.34 -12.38
C LYS A 244 1.43 -4.09 -11.06
N ILE A 245 2.20 -5.17 -10.98
CA ILE A 245 2.33 -5.97 -9.75
C ILE A 245 3.75 -6.48 -9.64
N HIS A 246 4.37 -6.38 -8.46
CA HIS A 246 5.64 -7.03 -8.19
C HIS A 246 5.47 -8.28 -7.32
N ARG A 247 6.58 -8.96 -7.04
CA ARG A 247 6.60 -10.15 -6.18
C ARG A 247 6.10 -9.85 -4.76
N GLY A 248 5.34 -10.77 -4.18
CA GLY A 248 4.73 -10.62 -2.85
C GLY A 248 3.48 -9.74 -2.78
N GLN A 249 3.06 -9.10 -3.89
CA GLN A 249 1.80 -8.35 -3.96
C GLN A 249 0.62 -9.20 -4.42
N THR A 250 -0.58 -8.78 -4.03
CA THR A 250 -1.85 -9.23 -4.62
C THR A 250 -2.53 -8.11 -5.39
N ILE A 251 -3.09 -8.47 -6.54
CA ILE A 251 -4.10 -7.68 -7.24
C ILE A 251 -5.43 -8.38 -7.12
N GLY A 252 -6.45 -7.64 -6.70
CA GLY A 252 -7.82 -8.05 -6.81
C GLY A 252 -8.47 -7.54 -8.09
N ILE A 253 -9.30 -8.35 -8.73
CA ILE A 253 -10.11 -7.99 -9.90
C ILE A 253 -11.58 -8.11 -9.50
N LEU A 254 -12.25 -6.96 -9.48
CA LEU A 254 -13.69 -6.86 -9.37
C LEU A 254 -14.26 -6.67 -10.78
N TYR A 255 -14.95 -7.70 -11.26
CA TYR A 255 -15.62 -7.71 -12.55
C TYR A 255 -16.90 -8.53 -12.42
N GLN A 256 -18.03 -7.88 -12.64
CA GLN A 256 -19.34 -8.51 -12.65
C GLN A 256 -20.09 -7.96 -13.87
N ILE A 257 -20.52 -8.85 -14.76
CA ILE A 257 -21.51 -8.52 -15.78
C ILE A 257 -22.88 -8.71 -15.13
N GLU A 258 -23.71 -7.67 -15.16
CA GLU A 258 -25.08 -7.72 -14.66
C GLU A 258 -25.81 -8.97 -15.18
N PHE A 259 -26.39 -9.73 -14.24
CA PHE A 259 -27.23 -10.92 -14.48
C PHE A 259 -26.55 -12.20 -15.00
N ASN A 260 -25.23 -12.25 -15.26
CA ASN A 260 -24.57 -13.49 -15.71
C ASN A 260 -23.18 -13.75 -15.09
N GLN A 261 -23.16 -14.39 -13.92
CA GLN A 261 -21.94 -14.80 -13.22
C GLN A 261 -21.08 -15.78 -14.04
N TYR A 262 -21.70 -16.66 -14.85
CA TYR A 262 -20.96 -17.64 -15.65
C TYR A 262 -20.17 -16.99 -16.79
N GLU A 263 -20.78 -16.00 -17.45
CA GLU A 263 -20.10 -15.22 -18.48
C GLU A 263 -18.96 -14.38 -17.89
N SER A 264 -19.18 -13.79 -16.72
CA SER A 264 -18.15 -13.03 -15.99
C SER A 264 -16.92 -13.90 -15.70
N HIS A 265 -17.14 -15.10 -15.15
CA HIS A 265 -16.07 -16.05 -14.87
C HIS A 265 -15.31 -16.45 -16.14
N THR A 266 -16.04 -16.78 -17.22
CA THR A 266 -15.43 -17.18 -18.49
C THR A 266 -14.54 -16.09 -19.08
N LYS A 267 -14.98 -14.83 -19.02
CA LYS A 267 -14.21 -13.68 -19.52
C LYS A 267 -12.96 -13.40 -18.69
N ILE A 268 -13.02 -13.60 -17.38
CA ILE A 268 -11.83 -13.49 -16.53
C ILE A 268 -10.84 -14.63 -16.78
N ILE A 269 -11.32 -15.85 -17.02
CA ILE A 269 -10.43 -16.95 -17.43
C ILE A 269 -9.77 -16.63 -18.79
N GLU A 270 -10.51 -16.07 -19.76
CA GLU A 270 -9.92 -15.58 -21.02
C GLU A 270 -8.82 -14.52 -20.78
N LEU A 271 -9.07 -13.57 -19.87
CA LEU A 271 -8.08 -12.57 -19.44
C LEU A 271 -6.84 -13.23 -18.82
N PHE A 272 -7.02 -14.20 -17.93
CA PHE A 272 -5.91 -14.93 -17.32
C PHE A 272 -5.11 -15.73 -18.35
N GLU A 273 -5.76 -16.38 -19.31
CA GLU A 273 -5.11 -17.10 -20.39
C GLU A 273 -4.29 -16.16 -21.30
N VAL A 274 -4.77 -14.93 -21.51
CA VAL A 274 -3.98 -13.87 -22.14
C VAL A 274 -2.78 -13.50 -21.28
N ILE A 275 -2.95 -13.20 -19.99
CA ILE A 275 -1.83 -12.83 -19.09
C ILE A 275 -0.82 -13.99 -18.94
N ALA A 276 -1.25 -15.24 -19.06
CA ALA A 276 -0.38 -16.42 -19.02
C ALA A 276 0.36 -16.70 -20.34
N GLY A 277 0.04 -16.00 -21.42
CA GLY A 277 0.70 -16.14 -22.72
C GLY A 277 0.24 -17.37 -23.49
N ARG A 278 -0.97 -17.84 -23.18
CA ARG A 278 -1.61 -19.00 -23.81
C ARG A 278 -2.61 -18.59 -24.88
N SER A 279 -3.09 -17.34 -24.84
CA SER A 279 -3.91 -16.72 -25.88
C SER A 279 -3.19 -15.57 -26.57
N THR A 280 -3.34 -15.47 -27.89
CA THR A 280 -2.81 -14.38 -28.73
C THR A 280 -3.87 -13.36 -29.14
N LYS A 281 -5.14 -13.58 -28.77
CA LYS A 281 -6.28 -12.75 -29.18
C LYS A 281 -6.48 -11.57 -28.23
N PHE A 282 -5.60 -10.58 -28.30
CA PHE A 282 -5.73 -9.34 -27.53
C PHE A 282 -5.01 -8.18 -28.24
N SER A 283 -5.27 -6.96 -27.79
CA SER A 283 -4.43 -5.79 -28.10
C SER A 283 -3.93 -5.16 -26.80
N GLY A 284 -2.87 -4.36 -26.90
CA GLY A 284 -2.16 -3.82 -25.74
C GLY A 284 -0.82 -4.53 -25.50
N GLU A 285 -0.27 -4.34 -24.31
CA GLU A 285 1.05 -4.83 -23.94
C GLU A 285 0.98 -5.64 -22.65
N VAL A 286 1.59 -6.84 -22.66
CA VAL A 286 1.78 -7.65 -21.46
C VAL A 286 3.25 -8.00 -21.35
N LYS A 287 3.85 -7.64 -20.21
CA LYS A 287 5.22 -7.98 -19.83
C LYS A 287 5.21 -8.74 -18.52
N ILE A 288 5.91 -9.87 -18.49
CA ILE A 288 6.09 -10.67 -17.27
C ILE A 288 7.57 -10.60 -16.92
N PHE A 289 7.88 -9.96 -15.79
CA PHE A 289 9.26 -9.73 -15.34
C PHE A 289 10.13 -9.12 -16.45
N GLY A 290 9.61 -8.03 -17.05
CA GLY A 290 10.27 -7.25 -18.11
C GLY A 290 10.25 -7.88 -19.51
N LYS A 291 9.91 -9.17 -19.66
CA LYS A 291 9.81 -9.83 -20.96
C LYS A 291 8.41 -9.68 -21.55
N PHE A 292 8.32 -9.28 -22.82
CA PHE A 292 7.07 -9.36 -23.57
C PHE A 292 6.55 -10.80 -23.59
N ILE A 293 5.23 -10.94 -23.44
CA ILE A 293 4.59 -12.25 -23.31
C ILE A 293 4.83 -13.16 -24.53
N GLN A 294 4.95 -12.57 -25.72
CA GLN A 294 5.25 -13.27 -26.97
C GLN A 294 6.66 -13.88 -26.97
N LEU A 295 7.57 -13.36 -26.13
CA LEU A 295 8.96 -13.80 -26.01
C LEU A 295 9.19 -14.77 -24.85
N LEU A 296 8.15 -15.12 -24.08
CA LEU A 296 8.28 -16.08 -22.99
C LEU A 296 8.48 -17.49 -23.54
N ALA A 297 9.50 -18.17 -23.01
CA ALA A 297 9.73 -19.59 -23.30
C ALA A 297 8.63 -20.46 -22.67
N GLU A 298 8.41 -21.66 -23.21
CA GLU A 298 7.41 -22.61 -22.71
C GLU A 298 7.63 -22.94 -21.22
N GLU A 299 8.88 -23.12 -20.80
CA GLU A 299 9.24 -23.35 -19.39
C GLU A 299 8.84 -22.20 -18.46
N GLU A 300 8.86 -20.96 -18.96
CA GLU A 300 8.44 -19.77 -18.20
C GLU A 300 6.91 -19.71 -18.11
N ARG A 301 6.20 -20.01 -19.20
CA ARG A 301 4.73 -20.08 -19.23
C ARG A 301 4.19 -21.20 -18.33
N ASN A 302 4.89 -22.33 -18.25
CA ASN A 302 4.55 -23.45 -17.37
C ASN A 302 4.70 -23.12 -15.87
N LYS A 303 5.33 -21.99 -15.52
CA LYS A 303 5.38 -21.47 -14.15
C LYS A 303 4.27 -20.47 -13.84
N ILE A 304 3.37 -20.20 -14.78
CA ILE A 304 2.20 -19.34 -14.58
C ILE A 304 0.98 -20.24 -14.42
N PHE A 305 0.34 -20.15 -13.25
CA PHE A 305 -0.77 -21.02 -12.88
C PHE A 305 -2.08 -20.24 -12.89
N ILE A 306 -3.11 -20.85 -13.46
CA ILE A 306 -4.49 -20.38 -13.43
C ILE A 306 -5.28 -21.42 -12.65
N LEU A 307 -5.87 -21.01 -11.53
CA LEU A 307 -6.57 -21.90 -10.60
C LEU A 307 -8.06 -21.52 -10.50
N PRO A 308 -8.95 -22.47 -10.15
CA PRO A 308 -8.65 -23.89 -9.91
C PRO A 308 -8.32 -24.68 -11.19
N GLU A 309 -7.41 -25.66 -11.08
CA GLU A 309 -7.13 -26.59 -12.18
C GLU A 309 -8.30 -27.58 -12.35
N VAL A 310 -8.58 -27.99 -13.59
CA VAL A 310 -9.48 -29.11 -13.86
C VAL A 310 -8.75 -30.41 -13.50
N LEU A 311 -9.19 -31.06 -12.42
CA LEU A 311 -8.56 -32.31 -11.96
C LEU A 311 -9.10 -33.53 -12.70
N SER A 312 -8.20 -34.46 -13.04
CA SER A 312 -8.61 -35.74 -13.61
C SER A 312 -9.40 -36.59 -12.62
N SER A 313 -10.33 -37.42 -13.12
CA SER A 313 -11.10 -38.39 -12.32
C SER A 313 -10.20 -39.30 -11.46
N LYS A 314 -9.01 -39.63 -11.98
CA LYS A 314 -8.00 -40.40 -11.25
C LYS A 314 -7.52 -39.66 -10.00
N LEU A 315 -7.28 -38.35 -10.11
CA LEU A 315 -6.76 -37.50 -9.03
C LEU A 315 -7.83 -37.26 -7.97
N ILE A 316 -9.09 -37.04 -8.37
CA ILE A 316 -10.25 -36.88 -7.48
C ILE A 316 -10.37 -38.07 -6.51
N ASN A 317 -10.10 -39.28 -7.01
CA ASN A 317 -10.17 -40.51 -6.22
C ASN A 317 -8.92 -40.80 -5.36
N MET A 318 -7.84 -40.02 -5.50
CA MET A 318 -6.63 -40.22 -4.71
C MET A 318 -6.73 -39.60 -3.32
N LYS A 319 -6.03 -40.20 -2.36
CA LYS A 319 -5.79 -39.56 -1.06
C LYS A 319 -4.96 -38.30 -1.23
N ILE A 320 -5.27 -37.23 -0.51
CA ILE A 320 -4.60 -35.92 -0.61
C ILE A 320 -3.07 -36.05 -0.54
N LYS A 321 -2.53 -36.86 0.38
CA LYS A 321 -1.07 -37.09 0.51
C LYS A 321 -0.40 -37.57 -0.78
N LYS A 322 -1.11 -38.38 -1.56
CA LYS A 322 -0.64 -38.91 -2.85
C LYS A 322 -0.98 -37.93 -3.97
N ALA A 323 -2.20 -37.39 -3.94
CA ALA A 323 -2.72 -36.48 -4.94
C ALA A 323 -1.89 -35.21 -5.04
N ILE A 324 -1.45 -34.60 -3.94
CA ILE A 324 -0.75 -33.31 -3.97
C ILE A 324 0.55 -33.31 -4.79
N LYS A 325 1.18 -34.47 -4.96
CA LYS A 325 2.41 -34.65 -5.77
C LYS A 325 2.20 -35.49 -7.03
N TYR A 326 0.94 -35.81 -7.34
CA TYR A 326 0.61 -36.64 -8.49
C TYR A 326 0.80 -35.84 -9.78
N ASP A 327 1.62 -36.38 -10.67
CA ASP A 327 1.92 -35.85 -12.00
C ASP A 327 2.49 -34.43 -12.02
N ILE A 328 3.23 -34.08 -10.96
CA ILE A 328 3.93 -32.79 -10.88
C ILE A 328 5.41 -32.97 -10.55
N LYS A 329 6.25 -32.16 -11.19
CA LYS A 329 7.66 -32.04 -10.84
C LYS A 329 7.77 -31.15 -9.62
N VAL A 330 7.86 -31.75 -8.43
CA VAL A 330 8.08 -30.96 -7.20
C VAL A 330 9.48 -30.36 -7.21
N ILE A 331 9.52 -29.02 -7.15
CA ILE A 331 10.72 -28.19 -7.08
C ILE A 331 10.81 -27.64 -5.65
N SER A 332 11.60 -28.30 -4.81
CA SER A 332 11.83 -27.87 -3.42
C SER A 332 12.89 -26.77 -3.29
N GLU A 333 13.34 -26.22 -4.41
CA GLU A 333 14.46 -25.29 -4.51
C GLU A 333 14.04 -23.81 -4.48
N TRP A 334 12.88 -23.51 -3.87
CA TRP A 334 12.48 -22.14 -3.51
C TRP A 334 13.58 -21.34 -2.80
N ARG A 335 14.60 -22.02 -2.23
CA ARG A 335 15.72 -21.43 -1.48
C ARG A 335 17.13 -21.93 -1.83
N SER A 336 17.37 -22.61 -2.97
CA SER A 336 18.77 -22.88 -3.40
C SER A 336 19.28 -21.89 -4.45
N GLN A 337 18.68 -20.69 -4.51
CA GLN A 337 19.25 -19.54 -5.23
C GLN A 337 20.72 -19.32 -4.86
N GLN A 338 21.11 -19.57 -3.59
CA GLN A 338 22.51 -19.54 -3.16
C GLN A 338 23.43 -20.52 -3.91
N GLU A 339 22.95 -21.70 -4.31
CA GLU A 339 23.76 -22.68 -5.05
C GLU A 339 23.95 -22.23 -6.51
N ILE A 340 22.88 -21.84 -7.21
CA ILE A 340 22.93 -21.31 -8.59
C ILE A 340 23.80 -20.05 -8.65
N LEU A 341 23.66 -19.19 -7.66
CA LEU A 341 24.44 -17.98 -7.51
C LEU A 341 25.91 -18.26 -7.19
N ASN A 342 26.21 -19.20 -6.30
CA ASN A 342 27.59 -19.61 -6.05
C ASN A 342 28.21 -20.17 -7.34
N GLU A 343 27.46 -20.92 -8.15
CA GLU A 343 27.92 -21.35 -9.47
C GLU A 343 28.19 -20.16 -10.41
N LYS A 344 27.33 -19.13 -10.43
CA LYS A 344 27.59 -17.91 -11.21
C LYS A 344 28.77 -17.10 -10.69
N LEU A 345 28.89 -16.92 -9.38
CA LEU A 345 30.03 -16.27 -8.74
C LEU A 345 31.33 -17.02 -9.06
N ARG A 346 31.27 -18.35 -9.12
CA ARG A 346 32.39 -19.20 -9.56
C ARG A 346 32.75 -18.96 -11.02
N GLN A 347 31.76 -18.92 -11.91
CA GLN A 347 31.99 -18.61 -13.33
C GLN A 347 32.59 -17.22 -13.55
N LEU A 348 32.41 -16.32 -12.59
CA LEU A 348 32.93 -14.95 -12.60
C LEU A 348 34.21 -14.76 -11.75
N ASP A 349 34.81 -15.83 -11.22
CA ASP A 349 35.98 -15.78 -10.31
C ASP A 349 35.79 -14.89 -9.05
N LEU A 350 34.57 -14.84 -8.53
CA LEU A 350 34.19 -14.03 -7.36
C LEU A 350 34.06 -14.84 -6.05
N LEU A 351 34.38 -16.14 -6.06
CA LEU A 351 34.35 -16.98 -4.85
C LEU A 351 35.70 -16.97 -4.11
N THR A 352 35.64 -17.08 -2.78
CA THR A 352 36.84 -17.30 -1.95
C THR A 352 37.25 -18.78 -1.95
N LEU A 353 38.54 -19.08 -1.75
CA LEU A 353 39.08 -20.46 -1.69
C LEU A 353 38.35 -21.38 -0.68
N ILE A 354 37.76 -20.80 0.37
CA ILE A 354 36.98 -21.52 1.39
C ILE A 354 35.63 -21.99 0.83
N ASP A 355 35.00 -21.20 -0.06
CA ASP A 355 33.74 -21.55 -0.72
C ASP A 355 33.93 -22.68 -1.77
N GLU A 356 35.13 -22.79 -2.38
CA GLU A 356 35.47 -23.87 -3.31
C GLU A 356 35.68 -25.23 -2.62
N TRP A 357 36.19 -25.23 -1.39
CA TRP A 357 36.48 -26.47 -0.67
C TRP A 357 35.22 -27.16 -0.13
N VAL A 358 34.23 -26.37 0.31
CA VAL A 358 32.92 -26.85 0.81
C VAL A 358 32.06 -27.46 -0.31
N SER A 359 32.27 -27.08 -1.57
CA SER A 359 31.47 -27.50 -2.73
C SER A 359 32.01 -28.71 -3.53
N ARG A 360 33.23 -29.20 -3.22
CA ARG A 360 33.94 -30.20 -4.06
C ARG A 360 34.04 -31.64 -3.51
N GLY A 361 33.49 -31.96 -2.34
CA GLY A 361 33.59 -33.31 -1.76
C GLY A 361 32.81 -34.41 -2.52
N PRO A 362 33.39 -35.60 -2.79
CA PRO A 362 32.67 -36.75 -3.38
C PRO A 362 31.46 -37.19 -2.54
N LEU A 363 31.58 -37.06 -1.22
CA LEU A 363 30.50 -37.27 -0.25
C LEU A 363 29.38 -36.24 -0.40
N TRP A 364 29.69 -34.99 -0.79
CA TRP A 364 28.70 -33.91 -0.94
C TRP A 364 27.67 -34.22 -2.03
N LYS A 365 28.04 -34.87 -3.14
CA LYS A 365 27.09 -35.29 -4.20
C LYS A 365 26.10 -36.37 -3.74
N ILE A 366 26.51 -37.21 -2.79
CA ILE A 366 25.67 -38.27 -2.21
C ILE A 366 24.79 -37.68 -1.10
N PHE A 367 25.39 -36.89 -0.19
CA PHE A 367 24.66 -36.14 0.82
C PHE A 367 23.67 -35.14 0.23
N SER A 368 23.98 -34.47 -0.88
CA SER A 368 23.07 -33.53 -1.54
C SER A 368 21.87 -34.23 -2.17
N ARG A 369 22.04 -35.43 -2.76
CA ARG A 369 20.92 -36.26 -3.23
C ARG A 369 19.99 -36.67 -2.07
N ILE A 370 20.54 -37.14 -0.95
CA ILE A 370 19.76 -37.54 0.23
C ILE A 370 19.07 -36.32 0.85
N ARG A 371 19.79 -35.21 1.01
CA ARG A 371 19.27 -33.93 1.51
C ARG A 371 18.18 -33.38 0.62
N ARG A 372 18.28 -33.51 -0.71
CA ARG A 372 17.23 -33.10 -1.67
C ARG A 372 15.96 -33.93 -1.51
N ILE A 373 16.08 -35.24 -1.26
CA ILE A 373 14.92 -36.11 -1.00
C ILE A 373 14.25 -35.74 0.34
N LEU A 374 15.04 -35.52 1.39
CA LEU A 374 14.53 -35.10 2.70
C LEU A 374 13.86 -33.72 2.61
N LYS A 375 14.55 -32.73 2.04
CA LYS A 375 14.00 -31.38 1.78
C LYS A 375 12.71 -31.43 0.97
N LYS A 376 12.62 -32.29 -0.05
CA LYS A 376 11.39 -32.46 -0.84
C LYS A 376 10.24 -33.02 -0.02
N ARG A 377 10.49 -33.98 0.89
CA ARG A 377 9.45 -34.50 1.79
C ARG A 377 9.04 -33.45 2.82
N GLU A 378 10.00 -32.78 3.44
CA GLU A 378 9.76 -31.69 4.40
C GLU A 378 8.96 -30.56 3.75
N PHE A 379 9.28 -30.19 2.51
CA PHE A 379 8.57 -29.17 1.76
C PHE A 379 7.12 -29.57 1.44
N ILE A 380 6.88 -30.83 1.06
CA ILE A 380 5.50 -31.31 0.86
C ILE A 380 4.71 -31.25 2.17
N GLU A 381 5.32 -31.66 3.28
CA GLU A 381 4.66 -31.61 4.60
C GLU A 381 4.47 -30.16 5.08
N SER A 382 5.37 -29.22 4.77
CA SER A 382 5.19 -27.80 5.08
C SER A 382 4.03 -27.20 4.28
N ILE A 383 3.93 -27.49 2.98
CA ILE A 383 2.80 -27.07 2.15
C ILE A 383 1.48 -27.66 2.66
N LEU A 384 1.46 -28.95 3.05
CA LEU A 384 0.26 -29.56 3.64
C LEU A 384 -0.14 -28.95 4.98
N LYS A 385 0.82 -28.48 5.77
CA LYS A 385 0.56 -27.74 7.01
C LYS A 385 0.01 -26.34 6.71
N LEU A 386 0.66 -25.60 5.82
CA LEU A 386 0.28 -24.26 5.40
C LEU A 386 -1.16 -24.22 4.86
N THR A 387 -1.50 -25.20 4.01
CA THR A 387 -2.86 -25.36 3.44
C THR A 387 -3.90 -25.89 4.43
N GLY A 388 -3.50 -26.25 5.67
CA GLY A 388 -4.38 -26.89 6.65
C GLY A 388 -4.80 -28.34 6.30
N LEU A 389 -4.30 -28.90 5.19
CA LEU A 389 -4.68 -30.21 4.68
C LEU A 389 -3.94 -31.38 5.34
N SER A 390 -2.97 -31.11 6.21
CA SER A 390 -2.22 -32.13 6.95
C SER A 390 -3.14 -33.10 7.72
N ASN A 391 -4.16 -32.58 8.40
CA ASN A 391 -5.14 -33.38 9.14
C ASN A 391 -6.10 -34.16 8.22
N LYS A 392 -6.26 -33.70 6.98
CA LYS A 392 -7.11 -34.30 5.95
C LYS A 392 -6.33 -35.23 5.00
N ARG A 393 -5.02 -35.43 5.20
CA ARG A 393 -4.12 -36.16 4.27
C ARG A 393 -4.58 -37.56 3.81
N LYS A 394 -5.44 -38.21 4.60
CA LYS A 394 -6.02 -39.55 4.31
C LYS A 394 -7.35 -39.49 3.54
N LYS A 395 -8.05 -38.35 3.53
CA LYS A 395 -9.26 -38.10 2.75
C LYS A 395 -8.96 -38.12 1.25
N ARG A 396 -9.98 -38.39 0.44
CA ARG A 396 -9.90 -38.27 -1.02
C ARG A 396 -10.06 -36.82 -1.44
N VAL A 397 -9.51 -36.45 -2.59
CA VAL A 397 -9.64 -35.07 -3.11
C VAL A 397 -11.10 -34.72 -3.41
N GLY A 398 -11.90 -35.68 -3.89
CA GLY A 398 -13.35 -35.47 -4.09
C GLY A 398 -14.16 -35.26 -2.81
N GLU A 399 -13.57 -35.43 -1.63
CA GLU A 399 -14.24 -35.21 -0.32
C GLU A 399 -13.89 -33.83 0.28
N LEU A 400 -13.20 -32.98 -0.47
CA LEU A 400 -12.79 -31.65 -0.02
C LEU A 400 -13.95 -30.66 -0.12
N THR A 401 -14.03 -29.74 0.84
CA THR A 401 -14.91 -28.57 0.73
C THR A 401 -14.39 -27.63 -0.37
N PRO A 402 -15.19 -26.70 -0.90
CA PRO A 402 -14.73 -25.72 -1.88
C PRO A 402 -13.46 -24.98 -1.46
N LEU A 403 -13.39 -24.52 -0.20
CA LEU A 403 -12.21 -23.87 0.35
C LEU A 403 -10.99 -24.80 0.42
N ASP A 404 -11.16 -26.03 0.92
CA ASP A 404 -10.08 -27.01 1.01
C ASP A 404 -9.54 -27.37 -0.38
N TYR A 405 -10.42 -27.45 -1.38
CA TYR A 405 -10.07 -27.73 -2.76
C TYR A 405 -9.23 -26.59 -3.37
N LEU A 406 -9.58 -25.34 -3.07
CA LEU A 406 -8.81 -24.18 -3.47
C LEU A 406 -7.41 -24.19 -2.82
N PHE A 407 -7.34 -24.45 -1.50
CA PHE A 407 -6.07 -24.62 -0.80
C PHE A 407 -5.24 -25.77 -1.35
N PHE A 408 -5.88 -26.89 -1.72
CA PHE A 408 -5.21 -28.02 -2.36
C PHE A 408 -4.61 -27.63 -3.72
N SER A 409 -5.38 -26.92 -4.55
CA SER A 409 -4.95 -26.45 -5.87
C SER A 409 -3.77 -25.47 -5.75
N ILE A 410 -3.84 -24.51 -4.82
CA ILE A 410 -2.75 -23.58 -4.54
C ILE A 410 -1.53 -24.34 -4.01
N GLY A 411 -1.70 -25.29 -3.09
CA GLY A 411 -0.62 -26.13 -2.58
C GLY A 411 0.09 -26.93 -3.68
N ARG A 412 -0.66 -27.49 -4.63
CA ARG A 412 -0.10 -28.15 -5.82
C ARG A 412 0.71 -27.18 -6.69
N ALA A 413 0.20 -25.98 -6.93
CA ALA A 413 0.91 -24.95 -7.67
C ALA A 413 2.22 -24.60 -6.96
N LEU A 414 2.19 -24.28 -5.66
CA LEU A 414 3.38 -23.91 -4.88
C LEU A 414 4.50 -24.96 -4.92
N LEU A 415 4.16 -26.26 -4.97
CA LEU A 415 5.14 -27.34 -5.11
C LEU A 415 5.92 -27.30 -6.43
N GLN A 416 5.44 -26.58 -7.43
CA GLN A 416 6.03 -26.43 -8.76
C GLN A 416 6.79 -25.12 -8.95
N SER A 417 6.96 -24.33 -7.88
CA SER A 417 7.65 -23.03 -7.90
C SER A 417 7.08 -22.01 -8.91
N PRO A 418 5.80 -21.64 -8.76
CA PRO A 418 5.12 -20.65 -9.61
C PRO A 418 5.85 -19.31 -9.63
N SER A 419 5.82 -18.68 -10.79
CA SER A 419 6.24 -17.29 -10.99
C SER A 419 5.06 -16.32 -10.89
N LEU A 420 3.84 -16.80 -11.14
CA LEU A 420 2.58 -16.07 -10.98
C LEU A 420 1.48 -17.11 -10.70
N ILE A 421 0.57 -16.80 -9.77
CA ILE A 421 -0.68 -17.55 -9.61
C ILE A 421 -1.84 -16.60 -9.82
N MET A 422 -2.75 -16.98 -10.69
CA MET A 422 -4.02 -16.30 -10.91
C MET A 422 -5.15 -17.23 -10.50
N PHE A 423 -6.17 -16.72 -9.83
CA PHE A 423 -7.33 -17.53 -9.50
C PHE A 423 -8.63 -16.76 -9.55
N SER A 424 -9.69 -17.46 -9.95
CA SER A 424 -11.04 -16.93 -9.96
C SER A 424 -11.92 -17.71 -8.98
N ILE A 425 -12.54 -16.96 -8.06
CA ILE A 425 -13.43 -17.46 -7.02
C ILE A 425 -14.83 -16.93 -7.35
N PRO A 426 -15.72 -17.78 -7.89
CA PRO A 426 -17.10 -17.41 -8.13
C PRO A 426 -17.79 -16.93 -6.85
N GLU A 427 -18.76 -16.03 -7.01
CA GLU A 427 -19.62 -15.59 -5.92
C GLU A 427 -20.42 -16.77 -5.34
N GLY A 428 -20.66 -16.76 -4.03
CA GLY A 428 -21.35 -17.84 -3.33
C GLY A 428 -20.54 -19.13 -3.13
N LEU A 429 -19.34 -19.26 -3.72
CA LEU A 429 -18.49 -20.44 -3.52
C LEU A 429 -17.99 -20.55 -2.07
N LEU A 430 -17.70 -19.40 -1.45
CA LEU A 430 -17.21 -19.30 -0.08
C LEU A 430 -18.13 -18.36 0.70
N ASN A 431 -18.36 -18.66 1.97
CA ASN A 431 -19.06 -17.76 2.88
C ASN A 431 -18.12 -16.72 3.52
N ARG A 432 -18.67 -15.78 4.29
CA ARG A 432 -17.92 -14.71 4.95
C ARG A 432 -16.78 -15.21 5.85
N LEU A 433 -17.00 -16.26 6.64
CA LEU A 433 -15.97 -16.84 7.51
C LEU A 433 -14.87 -17.54 6.70
N GLU A 434 -15.22 -18.10 5.55
CA GLU A 434 -14.27 -18.71 4.63
C GLU A 434 -13.43 -17.66 3.89
N TYR A 435 -13.98 -16.47 3.61
CA TYR A 435 -13.19 -15.34 3.09
C TYR A 435 -12.07 -14.95 4.04
N GLU A 436 -12.34 -14.82 5.34
CA GLU A 436 -11.32 -14.46 6.34
C GLU A 436 -10.20 -15.51 6.40
N LYS A 437 -10.56 -16.79 6.42
CA LYS A 437 -9.58 -17.90 6.36
C LYS A 437 -8.76 -17.87 5.07
N PHE A 438 -9.42 -17.62 3.95
CA PHE A 438 -8.76 -17.52 2.65
C PHE A 438 -7.75 -16.36 2.62
N ASN A 439 -8.16 -15.18 3.08
CA ASN A 439 -7.30 -13.99 3.10
C ASN A 439 -6.09 -14.17 4.04
N SER A 440 -6.28 -14.79 5.21
CA SER A 440 -5.16 -15.16 6.08
C SER A 440 -4.17 -16.09 5.38
N PHE A 441 -4.68 -17.13 4.71
CA PHE A 441 -3.85 -18.07 3.97
C PHE A 441 -3.08 -17.40 2.81
N ILE A 442 -3.71 -16.49 2.07
CA ILE A 442 -3.05 -15.71 1.01
C ILE A 442 -1.93 -14.83 1.58
N ASN A 443 -2.14 -14.21 2.74
CA ASN A 443 -1.10 -13.43 3.39
C ASN A 443 0.10 -14.29 3.84
N ASP A 444 -0.15 -15.51 4.33
CA ASP A 444 0.92 -16.45 4.68
C ASP A 444 1.71 -16.88 3.44
N ILE A 445 1.02 -17.14 2.32
CA ILE A 445 1.68 -17.46 1.05
C ILE A 445 2.57 -16.33 0.58
N LYS A 446 2.08 -15.09 0.60
CA LYS A 446 2.86 -13.92 0.19
C LYS A 446 4.15 -13.79 1.01
N LYS A 447 4.03 -13.91 2.34
CA LYS A 447 5.17 -13.79 3.26
C LYS A 447 6.19 -14.92 3.11
N GLU A 448 5.76 -16.13 2.77
CA GLU A 448 6.65 -17.29 2.69
C GLU A 448 7.22 -17.52 1.28
N PHE A 449 6.44 -17.26 0.23
CA PHE A 449 6.77 -17.59 -1.16
C PHE A 449 7.01 -16.37 -2.04
N HIS A 450 6.64 -15.16 -1.62
CA HIS A 450 6.96 -13.95 -2.37
C HIS A 450 6.51 -13.97 -3.84
N ILE A 451 5.32 -14.52 -4.09
CA ILE A 451 4.74 -14.62 -5.43
C ILE A 451 3.73 -13.52 -5.69
N PRO A 452 3.68 -12.98 -6.92
CA PRO A 452 2.55 -12.16 -7.33
C PRO A 452 1.31 -13.05 -7.45
N LEU A 453 0.19 -12.53 -6.92
CA LEU A 453 -1.11 -13.19 -6.97
C LEU A 453 -2.13 -12.27 -7.64
N ILE A 454 -2.90 -12.80 -8.59
CA ILE A 454 -4.03 -12.08 -9.17
C ILE A 454 -5.30 -12.83 -8.82
N ILE A 455 -6.22 -12.15 -8.16
CA ILE A 455 -7.41 -12.72 -7.55
C ILE A 455 -8.62 -12.10 -8.21
N HIS A 456 -9.46 -12.88 -8.86
CA HIS A 456 -10.82 -12.45 -9.14
C HIS A 456 -11.76 -13.11 -8.13
N GLY A 457 -12.67 -12.32 -7.56
CA GLY A 457 -13.69 -12.84 -6.68
C GLY A 457 -14.60 -11.75 -6.12
N PRO A 458 -15.44 -12.10 -5.14
CA PRO A 458 -16.37 -11.16 -4.50
C PRO A 458 -15.62 -10.09 -3.70
N GLU A 459 -16.25 -8.93 -3.48
CA GLU A 459 -15.64 -7.79 -2.77
C GLU A 459 -15.02 -8.19 -1.43
N GLY A 460 -15.65 -9.11 -0.68
CA GLY A 460 -15.16 -9.62 0.60
C GLY A 460 -13.74 -10.20 0.57
N ILE A 461 -13.29 -10.71 -0.59
CA ILE A 461 -11.92 -11.18 -0.83
C ILE A 461 -11.07 -10.05 -1.41
N ILE A 462 -11.58 -9.40 -2.45
CA ILE A 462 -10.84 -8.42 -3.25
C ILE A 462 -10.41 -7.20 -2.44
N LYS A 463 -11.22 -6.74 -1.48
CA LYS A 463 -10.92 -5.58 -0.64
C LYS A 463 -9.67 -5.71 0.22
N ASN A 464 -9.16 -6.93 0.42
CA ASN A 464 -7.96 -7.20 1.20
C ASN A 464 -6.69 -7.32 0.33
N CYS A 465 -6.82 -7.14 -0.99
CA CYS A 465 -5.68 -7.09 -1.89
C CYS A 465 -4.98 -5.72 -1.81
N GLU A 466 -3.66 -5.68 -2.06
CA GLU A 466 -2.88 -4.43 -2.06
C GLU A 466 -3.37 -3.43 -3.11
N LYS A 467 -3.65 -3.94 -4.30
CA LYS A 467 -4.18 -3.16 -5.42
C LYS A 467 -5.40 -3.86 -5.99
N ILE A 468 -6.28 -3.09 -6.60
CA ILE A 468 -7.58 -3.53 -7.08
C ILE A 468 -7.76 -2.96 -8.48
N ILE A 469 -8.32 -3.78 -9.36
CA ILE A 469 -8.80 -3.38 -10.67
C ILE A 469 -10.30 -3.57 -10.65
N THR A 470 -11.03 -2.50 -10.91
CA THR A 470 -12.44 -2.61 -11.28
C THR A 470 -12.54 -2.61 -12.80
N ILE A 471 -13.34 -3.52 -13.34
CA ILE A 471 -13.59 -3.62 -14.78
C ILE A 471 -15.10 -3.48 -14.98
N THR A 472 -15.51 -2.53 -15.81
CA THR A 472 -16.88 -2.34 -16.30
C THR A 472 -16.92 -2.63 -17.80
N GLN A 473 -18.09 -2.55 -18.42
CA GLN A 473 -18.20 -2.68 -19.88
C GLN A 473 -17.43 -1.57 -20.64
N GLU A 474 -17.31 -0.39 -20.04
CA GLU A 474 -16.81 0.81 -20.70
C GLU A 474 -15.38 1.15 -20.31
N LYS A 475 -15.05 1.03 -19.03
CA LYS A 475 -13.75 1.44 -18.46
C LYS A 475 -13.22 0.47 -17.41
N SER A 476 -11.92 0.55 -17.16
CA SER A 476 -11.26 -0.12 -16.06
C SER A 476 -10.45 0.87 -15.24
N GLU A 477 -10.53 0.75 -13.92
CA GLU A 477 -9.77 1.60 -12.98
C GLU A 477 -8.86 0.75 -12.12
N TYR A 478 -7.66 1.23 -11.85
CA TYR A 478 -6.63 0.55 -11.04
C TYR A 478 -6.17 1.46 -9.90
N GLY A 479 -6.09 0.91 -8.68
CA GLY A 479 -5.64 1.64 -7.50
C GLY A 479 -5.73 0.81 -6.22
N THR A 480 -5.41 1.40 -5.07
CA THR A 480 -5.82 0.84 -3.77
C THR A 480 -7.33 1.01 -3.58
N LYS A 481 -7.92 0.30 -2.61
CA LYS A 481 -9.31 0.53 -2.22
C LYS A 481 -9.58 2.01 -1.95
N GLU A 482 -8.73 2.65 -1.14
CA GLU A 482 -8.89 4.05 -0.76
C GLU A 482 -8.76 5.00 -1.96
N GLU A 483 -7.77 4.78 -2.84
CA GLU A 483 -7.60 5.55 -4.08
C GLU A 483 -8.85 5.47 -4.97
N LEU A 484 -9.47 4.29 -5.09
CA LEU A 484 -10.67 4.09 -5.90
C LEU A 484 -11.90 4.74 -5.26
N ILE A 485 -12.13 4.54 -3.96
CA ILE A 485 -13.25 5.17 -3.25
C ILE A 485 -13.15 6.70 -3.26
N ASN A 486 -11.94 7.25 -3.14
CA ASN A 486 -11.71 8.70 -3.19
C ASN A 486 -11.98 9.34 -4.56
N LYS A 487 -12.15 8.55 -5.63
CA LYS A 487 -12.62 9.07 -6.94
C LYS A 487 -14.11 9.38 -6.93
N ILE A 488 -14.87 8.80 -6.00
CA ILE A 488 -16.24 9.20 -5.75
C ILE A 488 -16.20 10.57 -5.04
N PRO A 489 -17.06 11.53 -5.43
CA PRO A 489 -17.19 12.81 -4.75
C PRO A 489 -17.32 12.69 -3.22
N GLN A 490 -16.87 13.72 -2.51
CA GLN A 490 -16.88 13.76 -1.03
C GLN A 490 -16.16 12.55 -0.39
N SER A 491 -15.07 12.10 -1.01
CA SER A 491 -14.25 10.99 -0.52
C SER A 491 -15.06 9.69 -0.34
N GLY A 492 -16.05 9.47 -1.20
CA GLY A 492 -16.90 8.29 -1.18
C GLY A 492 -17.93 8.23 -0.06
N GLU A 493 -18.27 9.34 0.58
CA GLU A 493 -19.48 9.39 1.42
C GLU A 493 -20.73 9.28 0.52
N LEU A 494 -21.62 8.34 0.84
CA LEU A 494 -22.89 8.11 0.17
C LEU A 494 -24.06 8.33 1.14
N ILE A 495 -25.23 8.61 0.56
CA ILE A 495 -26.49 8.68 1.30
C ILE A 495 -27.46 7.69 0.66
N THR A 496 -28.10 6.85 1.46
CA THR A 496 -29.30 6.13 1.02
C THR A 496 -30.51 6.72 1.72
N ILE A 497 -31.59 6.95 0.97
CA ILE A 497 -32.88 7.36 1.50
C ILE A 497 -33.94 6.30 1.18
N GLU A 498 -34.87 6.13 2.10
CA GLU A 498 -36.10 5.35 1.89
C GLU A 498 -37.30 6.27 2.10
N LEU A 499 -38.25 6.20 1.17
CA LEU A 499 -39.42 7.05 1.11
C LEU A 499 -40.69 6.21 1.26
N ASN A 500 -41.69 6.76 1.96
CA ASN A 500 -43.03 6.19 2.09
C ASN A 500 -44.01 6.97 1.22
N TYR A 501 -44.33 6.44 0.04
CA TYR A 501 -45.31 7.03 -0.88
C TYR A 501 -45.02 8.51 -1.22
N PRO A 502 -43.82 8.84 -1.73
CA PRO A 502 -43.46 10.22 -2.03
C PRO A 502 -44.34 10.80 -3.15
N ASP A 503 -44.63 12.11 -3.05
CA ASP A 503 -45.27 12.86 -4.13
C ASP A 503 -44.36 12.91 -5.38
N GLU A 504 -44.96 12.81 -6.57
CA GLU A 504 -44.24 12.91 -7.85
C GLU A 504 -43.54 14.27 -8.01
N ASP A 505 -44.14 15.35 -7.50
CA ASP A 505 -43.55 16.69 -7.55
C ASP A 505 -42.29 16.79 -6.67
N ASP A 506 -42.25 16.10 -5.53
CA ASP A 506 -41.09 16.08 -4.64
C ASP A 506 -39.95 15.20 -5.19
N LEU A 507 -40.30 14.06 -5.80
CA LEU A 507 -39.34 13.27 -6.58
C LEU A 507 -38.73 14.10 -7.71
N LYS A 508 -39.55 14.86 -8.44
CA LYS A 508 -39.09 15.74 -9.52
C LYS A 508 -38.12 16.81 -9.01
N LYS A 509 -38.44 17.48 -7.89
CA LYS A 509 -37.51 18.42 -7.24
C LYS A 509 -36.17 17.77 -6.90
N MET A 510 -36.18 16.55 -6.38
CA MET A 510 -34.95 15.81 -6.08
C MET A 510 -34.13 15.53 -7.33
N TYR A 511 -34.75 15.05 -8.42
CA TYR A 511 -34.06 14.76 -9.68
C TYR A 511 -33.49 16.01 -10.38
N GLU A 512 -34.10 17.18 -10.17
CA GLU A 512 -33.62 18.46 -10.71
C GLU A 512 -32.42 19.04 -9.94
N MET A 513 -32.02 18.46 -8.81
CA MET A 513 -30.87 18.95 -8.03
C MET A 513 -29.54 18.54 -8.65
N ASP A 514 -28.76 19.53 -9.12
CA ASP A 514 -27.40 19.30 -9.62
C ASP A 514 -26.39 18.88 -8.54
N SER A 515 -26.76 19.00 -7.26
CA SER A 515 -25.87 18.81 -6.10
C SER A 515 -25.50 17.36 -5.80
N PHE A 516 -26.08 16.38 -6.48
CA PHE A 516 -25.77 14.96 -6.35
C PHE A 516 -26.07 14.20 -7.65
N ILE A 517 -25.67 12.93 -7.68
CA ILE A 517 -26.13 11.94 -8.67
C ILE A 517 -27.02 10.96 -7.91
N VAL A 518 -28.15 10.57 -8.48
CA VAL A 518 -29.10 9.67 -7.83
C VAL A 518 -29.27 8.40 -8.64
N LEU A 519 -29.31 7.26 -7.94
CA LEU A 519 -29.62 5.94 -8.46
C LEU A 519 -30.87 5.43 -7.74
N GLU A 520 -31.89 5.05 -8.51
CA GLU A 520 -33.10 4.43 -7.98
C GLU A 520 -32.86 2.93 -7.76
N GLU A 521 -32.84 2.49 -6.50
CA GLU A 521 -32.67 1.07 -6.14
C GLU A 521 -34.01 0.34 -6.09
N ARG A 522 -35.05 1.03 -5.60
CA ARG A 522 -36.43 0.53 -5.60
C ARG A 522 -37.35 1.66 -6.04
N LYS A 523 -38.17 1.37 -7.05
CA LYS A 523 -39.05 2.34 -7.68
C LYS A 523 -39.91 3.07 -6.65
N ASN A 524 -39.78 4.40 -6.60
CA ASN A 524 -40.53 5.29 -5.69
C ASN A 524 -40.35 4.98 -4.19
N GLU A 525 -39.32 4.23 -3.81
CA GLU A 525 -39.14 3.76 -2.43
C GLU A 525 -37.72 3.94 -1.92
N LYS A 526 -36.69 3.62 -2.72
CA LYS A 526 -35.31 3.61 -2.23
C LYS A 526 -34.35 4.19 -3.24
N TYR A 527 -33.56 5.16 -2.79
CA TYR A 527 -32.61 5.88 -3.61
C TYR A 527 -31.22 5.89 -2.96
N LYS A 528 -30.20 5.67 -3.79
CA LYS A 528 -28.78 5.84 -3.44
C LYS A 528 -28.29 7.14 -4.07
N ILE A 529 -27.63 7.97 -3.29
CA ILE A 529 -27.25 9.33 -3.64
C ILE A 529 -25.73 9.46 -3.49
N PHE A 530 -25.10 9.92 -4.58
CA PHE A 530 -23.68 10.26 -4.67
C PHE A 530 -23.53 11.79 -4.55
N PRO A 531 -23.21 12.31 -3.36
CA PRO A 531 -23.22 13.74 -3.07
C PRO A 531 -22.06 14.47 -3.74
N LYS A 532 -22.30 15.56 -4.49
CA LYS A 532 -21.22 16.40 -5.06
C LYS A 532 -20.72 17.46 -4.06
N ARG A 533 -21.53 17.80 -3.06
CA ARG A 533 -21.20 18.73 -1.96
C ARG A 533 -21.37 18.05 -0.60
N ASN A 534 -21.15 18.79 0.49
CA ASN A 534 -21.23 18.26 1.85
C ASN A 534 -22.49 17.39 2.08
N PRO A 535 -22.34 16.10 2.41
CA PRO A 535 -23.48 15.18 2.54
C PRO A 535 -24.49 15.62 3.60
N ASN A 536 -24.05 16.32 4.64
CA ASN A 536 -24.95 16.79 5.70
C ASN A 536 -25.86 17.94 5.22
N GLU A 537 -25.42 18.74 4.26
CA GLU A 537 -26.27 19.77 3.64
C GLU A 537 -27.32 19.12 2.75
N ILE A 538 -26.92 18.13 1.94
CA ILE A 538 -27.85 17.39 1.08
C ILE A 538 -28.91 16.68 1.93
N ILE A 539 -28.55 16.07 3.05
CA ILE A 539 -29.53 15.47 3.97
C ILE A 539 -30.54 16.51 4.46
N LYS A 540 -30.10 17.73 4.80
CA LYS A 540 -31.02 18.81 5.21
C LYS A 540 -31.98 19.20 4.09
N ASP A 541 -31.48 19.30 2.85
CA ASP A 541 -32.33 19.61 1.70
C ASP A 541 -33.36 18.52 1.46
N LEU A 542 -32.95 17.25 1.52
CA LEU A 542 -33.83 16.09 1.33
C LEU A 542 -34.92 16.02 2.42
N ILE A 543 -34.57 16.34 3.67
CA ILE A 543 -35.57 16.48 4.75
C ILE A 543 -36.53 17.63 4.45
N GLY A 544 -36.05 18.73 3.88
CA GLY A 544 -36.87 19.86 3.47
C GLY A 544 -37.82 19.53 2.32
N ILE A 545 -37.42 18.65 1.40
CA ILE A 545 -38.23 18.20 0.26
C ILE A 545 -39.27 17.18 0.72
N PHE A 546 -38.84 16.06 1.32
CA PHE A 546 -39.71 14.92 1.59
C PHE A 546 -40.41 14.98 2.95
N GLY A 547 -39.88 15.74 3.92
CA GLY A 547 -40.50 15.93 5.23
C GLY A 547 -40.89 14.61 5.91
N ALA A 548 -42.21 14.37 6.03
CA ALA A 548 -42.77 13.18 6.65
C ALA A 548 -42.67 11.91 5.79
N ASP A 549 -42.49 12.04 4.48
CA ASP A 549 -42.39 10.92 3.54
C ASP A 549 -41.00 10.28 3.57
N LEU A 550 -39.99 10.98 4.11
CA LEU A 550 -38.66 10.40 4.35
C LEU A 550 -38.72 9.42 5.52
N TYR A 551 -38.87 8.13 5.20
CA TYR A 551 -38.94 7.06 6.20
C TYR A 551 -37.61 6.88 6.93
N CYS A 552 -36.52 6.79 6.18
CA CYS A 552 -35.18 6.72 6.77
C CYS A 552 -34.12 7.30 5.82
N PHE A 553 -33.00 7.71 6.40
CA PHE A 553 -31.78 7.96 5.66
C PHE A 553 -30.58 7.36 6.39
N LYS A 554 -29.53 7.05 5.63
CA LYS A 554 -28.28 6.54 6.16
C LYS A 554 -27.12 7.15 5.40
N LYS A 555 -26.16 7.71 6.14
CA LYS A 555 -24.86 8.13 5.61
C LYS A 555 -23.82 7.05 5.87
N TYR A 556 -23.03 6.70 4.87
CA TYR A 556 -21.97 5.68 5.00
C TYR A 556 -20.91 5.87 3.92
N THR A 557 -19.77 5.18 4.06
CA THR A 557 -18.69 5.19 3.07
C THR A 557 -18.90 4.09 2.03
N ALA A 558 -18.66 4.43 0.76
CA ALA A 558 -18.85 3.55 -0.37
C ALA A 558 -18.04 2.24 -0.30
N SER A 559 -18.64 1.17 -0.80
CA SER A 559 -18.00 -0.10 -1.12
C SER A 559 -17.35 -0.07 -2.50
N LEU A 560 -16.57 -1.11 -2.84
CA LEU A 560 -16.01 -1.22 -4.18
C LEU A 560 -17.08 -1.53 -5.23
N GLU A 561 -18.11 -2.27 -4.86
CA GLU A 561 -19.29 -2.49 -5.72
C GLU A 561 -19.99 -1.15 -6.03
N GLU A 562 -20.17 -0.28 -5.03
CA GLU A 562 -20.77 1.04 -5.25
C GLU A 562 -19.88 2.00 -6.06
N PHE A 563 -18.56 1.82 -5.99
CA PHE A 563 -17.65 2.49 -6.91
C PHE A 563 -17.84 2.03 -8.35
N VAL A 564 -18.06 0.73 -8.58
CA VAL A 564 -18.38 0.20 -9.92
C VAL A 564 -19.69 0.79 -10.44
N GLU A 565 -20.74 0.82 -9.62
CA GLU A 565 -22.02 1.47 -9.97
C GLU A 565 -21.82 2.95 -10.34
N PHE A 566 -21.05 3.69 -9.54
CA PHE A 566 -20.71 5.09 -9.83
C PHE A 566 -20.00 5.24 -11.17
N LEU A 567 -19.06 4.34 -11.48
CA LEU A 567 -18.34 4.35 -12.75
C LEU A 567 -19.30 4.13 -13.92
N GLU A 568 -20.28 3.24 -13.81
CA GLU A 568 -21.24 2.96 -14.89
C GLU A 568 -22.22 4.13 -15.11
N ILE A 569 -22.67 4.80 -14.05
CA ILE A 569 -23.60 5.95 -14.15
C ILE A 569 -22.92 7.20 -14.73
N THR A 570 -21.59 7.32 -14.54
CA THR A 570 -20.82 8.52 -14.94
C THR A 570 -20.05 8.38 -16.25
N SER A 571 -20.07 7.20 -16.87
CA SER A 571 -19.52 7.00 -18.22
C SER A 571 -20.55 7.40 -19.26
#